data_AF-A0A0R3QWI3-F1
#
_entry.id   AF-A0A0R3QWI3-F1
#
_cell.length_a   1.000
_cell.length_b   1.000
_cell.length_c   1.000
_cell.angle_alpha   90.00
_cell.angle_beta   90.00
_cell.angle_gamma   90.00
#
_symmetry.space_group_name_H-M   'P 1'
#
loop_
_entity.id
_entity.type
_entity.pdbx_description
1 polymer ?
#
loop_
_entity_poly.entity_id
_entity_poly.type
_entity_poly.pdbx_seq_one_letter_code
_entity_poly.pdbx_strand_id
1 'polypeptide(L)'
;MAGFSEAAMSRRLQTLNTTQQSVQMMSMWLLHHQKSHAETIVKVWLQEIKKETKPVRLINLLYLANDVIQNSRKHCPHFMGMFYENLEPAFRYVPYRFRAFNCF
;
A
#
# COMPACT_ATOMS: atom_id res chain seq x y z
N MET A 1 -5.93 -21.68 6.23
CA MET A 1 -5.23 -20.38 6.15
C MET A 1 -4.88 -20.14 4.68
N ALA A 2 -5.39 -19.08 4.06
CA ALA A 2 -5.03 -18.77 2.67
C ALA A 2 -3.59 -18.26 2.64
N GLY A 3 -2.69 -18.98 1.96
CA GLY A 3 -1.29 -18.59 1.83
C GLY A 3 -1.13 -17.25 1.12
N PHE A 4 -0.07 -16.52 1.47
CA PHE A 4 0.29 -15.30 0.77
C PHE A 4 0.75 -15.61 -0.66
N SER A 5 0.24 -14.84 -1.62
CA SER A 5 0.68 -14.86 -3.02
C SER A 5 0.41 -13.50 -3.66
N GLU A 6 1.15 -13.16 -4.70
CA GLU A 6 0.92 -11.92 -5.47
C GLU A 6 -0.54 -11.82 -5.95
N ALA A 7 -1.10 -12.92 -6.48
CA ALA A 7 -2.48 -12.97 -6.94
C ALA A 7 -3.50 -12.77 -5.81
N ALA A 8 -3.26 -13.34 -4.63
CA ALA A 8 -4.14 -13.14 -3.47
C ALA A 8 -4.11 -11.68 -3.00
N MET A 9 -2.93 -11.06 -2.99
CA MET A 9 -2.79 -9.65 -2.64
C MET A 9 -3.49 -8.74 -3.66
N SER A 10 -3.26 -8.91 -4.96
CA SER A 10 -3.95 -8.12 -5.99
C SER A 10 -5.48 -8.25 -5.87
N ARG A 11 -6.01 -9.47 -5.69
CA ARG A 11 -7.46 -9.66 -5.48
C ARG A 11 -7.98 -8.90 -4.27
N ARG A 12 -7.25 -8.90 -3.14
CA ARG A 12 -7.63 -8.13 -1.95
C ARG A 12 -7.56 -6.62 -2.19
N LEU A 13 -6.52 -6.13 -2.88
CA LEU A 13 -6.41 -4.71 -3.25
C LEU A 13 -7.57 -4.23 -4.13
N GLN A 14 -8.13 -5.10 -4.98
CA GLN A 14 -9.33 -4.78 -5.77
C GLN A 14 -10.58 -4.53 -4.92
N THR A 15 -10.64 -5.07 -3.70
CA THR A 15 -11.74 -4.86 -2.74
C THR A 15 -11.55 -3.64 -1.84
N LEU A 16 -10.38 -2.99 -1.93
CA LEU A 16 -10.04 -1.82 -1.12
C LEU A 16 -10.95 -0.64 -1.48
N ASN A 17 -11.58 -0.05 -0.47
CA ASN A 17 -12.47 1.10 -0.62
C ASN A 17 -12.03 2.26 0.29
N THR A 18 -12.81 3.35 0.28
CA THR A 18 -12.49 4.61 0.98
C THR A 18 -12.76 4.56 2.48
N THR A 19 -13.31 3.47 3.02
CA THR A 19 -13.60 3.36 4.46
C THR A 19 -12.35 3.02 5.26
N GLN A 20 -12.23 3.62 6.44
CA GLN A 20 -11.10 3.37 7.34
C GLN A 20 -10.99 1.89 7.71
N GLN A 21 -12.12 1.20 7.90
CA GLN A 21 -12.15 -0.22 8.23
C GLN A 21 -11.55 -1.08 7.10
N SER A 22 -11.86 -0.78 5.83
CA SER A 22 -11.30 -1.50 4.68
C SER A 22 -9.77 -1.34 4.61
N VAL A 23 -9.28 -0.11 4.81
CA VAL A 23 -7.84 0.21 4.83
C VAL A 23 -7.14 -0.52 5.98
N GLN A 24 -7.67 -0.42 7.20
CA GLN A 24 -7.07 -1.06 8.39
C GLN A 24 -7.02 -2.58 8.28
N MET A 25 -8.11 -3.22 7.85
CA MET A 25 -8.13 -4.68 7.65
C MET A 25 -7.08 -5.13 6.64
N MET A 26 -6.92 -4.39 5.54
CA MET A 26 -5.90 -4.68 4.54
C MET A 26 -4.49 -4.46 5.09
N SER A 27 -4.27 -3.35 5.81
CA SER A 27 -3.00 -3.02 6.45
C SER A 27 -2.55 -4.09 7.45
N MET A 28 -3.45 -4.53 8.35
CA MET A 28 -3.16 -5.60 9.30
C MET A 28 -2.79 -6.92 8.60
N TRP A 29 -3.48 -7.24 7.51
CA TRP A 29 -3.17 -8.44 6.72
C TRP A 29 -1.77 -8.36 6.09
N LEU A 30 -1.37 -7.19 5.56
CA LEU A 30 -0.02 -6.97 5.03
C LEU A 30 1.04 -7.04 6.14
N LEU A 31 0.77 -6.41 7.29
CA LEU A 31 1.68 -6.41 8.45
C LEU A 31 1.90 -7.81 9.03
N HIS A 32 0.92 -8.70 8.92
CA HIS A 32 1.07 -10.10 9.30
C HIS A 32 2.04 -10.86 8.38
N HIS A 33 2.02 -10.57 7.07
CA HIS A 33 2.81 -11.29 6.07
C HIS A 33 4.15 -10.64 5.74
N GLN A 34 4.40 -9.41 6.21
CA GLN A 34 5.60 -8.65 5.88
C GLN A 34 6.91 -9.36 6.22
N LYS A 35 6.99 -10.12 7.32
CA LYS A 35 8.24 -10.82 7.70
C LYS A 35 8.79 -11.73 6.60
N SER A 36 7.92 -12.37 5.83
CA SER A 36 8.33 -13.32 4.78
C SER A 36 8.15 -12.77 3.36
N HIS A 37 7.40 -11.67 3.20
CA HIS A 37 6.93 -11.21 1.89
C HIS A 37 7.01 -9.69 1.67
N ALA A 38 7.78 -8.97 2.49
CA ALA A 38 7.83 -7.51 2.44
C ALA A 38 8.17 -6.95 1.04
N GLU A 39 9.17 -7.51 0.34
CA GLU A 39 9.53 -7.09 -1.02
C GLU A 39 8.38 -7.31 -2.02
N THR A 40 7.77 -8.49 -1.96
CA THR A 40 6.62 -8.85 -2.81
C THR A 40 5.44 -7.92 -2.58
N ILE A 41 5.17 -7.55 -1.33
CA ILE A 41 4.09 -6.64 -0.95
C ILE A 41 4.30 -5.28 -1.62
N VAL A 42 5.47 -4.66 -1.42
CA VAL A 42 5.76 -3.32 -1.97
C VAL A 42 5.74 -3.35 -3.50
N LYS A 43 6.32 -4.39 -4.11
CA LYS A 43 6.29 -4.61 -5.56
C LYS A 43 4.87 -4.67 -6.11
N VAL A 44 3.99 -5.49 -5.53
CA VAL A 44 2.60 -5.65 -6.00
C VAL A 44 1.81 -4.35 -5.79
N TRP A 45 1.96 -3.70 -4.64
CA TRP A 45 1.34 -2.40 -4.38
C TRP A 45 1.73 -1.36 -5.43
N LEU A 46 3.02 -1.23 -5.75
CA LEU A 46 3.48 -0.31 -6.77
C LEU A 46 2.97 -0.68 -8.17
N GLN A 47 2.90 -1.97 -8.50
CA GLN A 47 2.32 -2.43 -9.76
C GLN A 47 0.83 -2.07 -9.88
N GLU A 48 0.04 -2.20 -8.81
CA GLU A 48 -1.36 -1.79 -8.83
C GLU A 48 -1.50 -0.27 -8.99
N ILE A 49 -0.65 0.54 -8.35
CA ILE A 49 -0.61 2.00 -8.57
C ILE A 49 -0.30 2.34 -10.04
N LYS A 50 0.68 1.67 -10.64
CA LYS A 50 1.07 1.90 -12.04
C LYS A 50 -0.03 1.56 -13.05
N LYS A 51 -0.86 0.56 -12.74
CA LYS A 51 -1.97 0.10 -13.60
C LYS A 51 -3.23 0.93 -13.40
N GLU A 52 -3.40 1.56 -12.23
CA GLU A 52 -4.63 2.24 -11.87
C GLU A 52 -4.74 3.60 -12.58
N THR A 53 -5.92 3.87 -13.12
CA THR A 53 -6.24 5.13 -13.80
C THR A 53 -7.24 5.97 -13.03
N LYS A 54 -7.99 5.36 -12.09
CA LYS A 54 -9.03 6.04 -11.31
C LYS A 54 -8.38 6.77 -10.12
N PRO A 55 -8.52 8.11 -10.01
CA PRO A 55 -7.91 8.89 -8.94
C PRO A 55 -8.34 8.43 -7.53
N VAL A 56 -9.62 8.08 -7.36
CA VAL A 56 -10.15 7.59 -6.08
C VAL A 56 -9.44 6.33 -5.61
N ARG A 57 -9.13 5.41 -6.53
CA ARG A 57 -8.44 4.16 -6.19
C ARG A 57 -6.96 4.37 -5.91
N LEU A 58 -6.31 5.28 -6.64
CA LEU A 58 -4.95 5.72 -6.31
C LEU A 58 -4.87 6.27 -4.89
N ILE A 59 -5.83 7.11 -4.49
CA ILE A 59 -5.90 7.65 -3.13
C ILE A 59 -6.05 6.54 -2.08
N ASN A 60 -6.93 5.55 -2.31
CA ASN A 60 -7.07 4.43 -1.38
C ASN A 60 -5.77 3.62 -1.22
N LEU A 61 -5.04 3.40 -2.32
CA LEU A 61 -3.74 2.72 -2.30
C LEU A 61 -2.68 3.53 -1.53
N LEU A 62 -2.73 4.85 -1.60
CA LEU A 62 -1.87 5.74 -0.80
C LEU A 62 -2.26 5.74 0.67
N TYR A 63 -3.55 5.74 1.01
CA TYR A 63 -4.01 5.62 2.39
C TYR A 63 -3.59 4.29 3.01
N LEU A 64 -3.64 3.20 2.24
CA LEU A 64 -3.08 1.92 2.65
C LEU A 64 -1.58 2.01 2.92
N ALA A 65 -0.80 2.59 2.02
CA ALA A 65 0.65 2.74 2.21
C ALA A 65 0.95 3.55 3.48
N ASN A 66 0.21 4.65 3.70
CA ASN A 66 0.36 5.44 4.90
C ASN A 66 0.05 4.63 6.18
N ASP A 67 -1.08 3.93 6.23
CA ASP A 67 -1.46 3.15 7.40
C ASP A 67 -0.42 2.04 7.69
N VAL A 68 0.12 1.39 6.66
CA VAL A 68 1.19 0.39 6.78
C VAL A 68 2.50 1.00 7.30
N ILE A 69 2.92 2.15 6.77
CA ILE A 69 4.12 2.87 7.23
C ILE A 69 3.99 3.24 8.71
N GLN A 70 2.86 3.85 9.09
CA GLN A 70 2.64 4.29 10.47
C GLN A 70 2.61 3.12 11.46
N ASN A 71 1.96 2.01 11.09
CA ASN A 71 1.86 0.83 11.96
C ASN A 71 3.11 -0.07 11.94
N SER A 72 3.95 -0.01 10.90
CA SER A 72 5.20 -0.79 10.84
C SER A 72 6.36 -0.17 11.64
N ARG A 73 6.31 1.14 11.94
CA ARG A 73 7.35 1.89 12.67
C ARG A 73 7.91 1.20 13.92
N LYS A 74 7.05 0.58 14.72
CA LYS A 74 7.45 -0.04 16.00
C LYS A 74 8.02 -1.45 15.86
N HIS A 75 7.73 -2.15 14.77
CA HIS A 75 7.96 -3.59 14.66
C HIS A 75 8.89 -3.99 13.50
N CYS A 76 8.93 -3.20 12.43
CA CYS A 76 9.78 -3.52 11.27
C CYS A 76 10.15 -2.24 10.50
N PRO A 77 11.22 -1.54 10.92
CA PRO A 77 11.68 -0.33 10.25
C PRO A 77 12.18 -0.59 8.82
N HIS A 78 12.64 -1.81 8.52
CA HIS A 78 13.03 -2.18 7.16
C HIS A 78 11.85 -2.16 6.19
N PHE A 79 10.69 -2.69 6.59
CA PHE A 79 9.48 -2.66 5.76
C PHE A 79 9.02 -1.23 5.46
N MET A 80 9.11 -0.37 6.48
CA MET A 80 8.86 1.07 6.34
C MET A 80 9.81 1.71 5.31
N GLY A 81 11.11 1.42 5.39
CA GLY A 81 12.12 1.91 4.44
C GLY A 81 11.80 1.56 2.99
N MET A 82 11.39 0.31 2.73
CA MET A 82 11.03 -0.11 1.36
C MET A 82 9.81 0.63 0.81
N PHE A 83 8.83 0.97 1.65
CA PHE A 83 7.74 1.83 1.20
C PHE A 83 8.23 3.23 0.86
N TYR A 84 9.07 3.84 1.70
CA TYR A 84 9.62 5.18 1.43
C TYR A 84 10.40 5.25 0.12
N GLU A 85 11.21 4.24 -0.20
CA GLU A 85 11.95 4.15 -1.48
C GLU A 85 11.01 4.07 -2.70
N ASN A 86 9.80 3.54 -2.53
CA ASN A 86 8.82 3.35 -3.61
C ASN A 86 7.71 4.40 -3.61
N LEU A 87 7.67 5.32 -2.63
CA LEU A 87 6.69 6.41 -2.58
C LEU A 87 6.92 7.41 -3.72
N GLU A 88 8.15 7.87 -3.95
CA GLU A 88 8.42 8.84 -5.02
C GLU A 88 8.00 8.29 -6.41
N PRO A 89 8.38 7.06 -6.81
CA PRO A 89 7.84 6.44 -8.01
C PRO A 89 6.31 6.36 -8.04
N ALA A 90 5.66 6.05 -6.92
CA ALA A 90 4.21 5.96 -6.84
C ALA A 90 3.52 7.32 -7.08
N PHE A 91 4.03 8.40 -6.47
CA PHE A 91 3.47 9.75 -6.63
C PHE A 91 3.54 10.27 -8.07
N ARG A 92 4.45 9.76 -8.91
CA ARG A 92 4.49 10.11 -10.34
C ARG A 92 3.20 9.74 -11.08
N TYR A 93 2.52 8.67 -10.66
CA TYR A 93 1.25 8.21 -11.24
C TYR A 93 0.02 8.90 -10.64
N VAL A 94 0.21 9.64 -9.55
CA VAL A 94 -0.87 10.37 -8.88
C VAL A 94 -1.03 11.75 -9.52
N PRO A 95 -2.24 12.13 -9.96
CA PRO A 95 -2.48 13.42 -10.61
C PRO A 95 -2.06 14.59 -9.71
N TYR A 96 -1.54 15.66 -10.29
CA TYR A 96 -1.01 16.84 -9.59
C TYR A 96 -1.98 17.43 -8.55
N ARG A 97 -3.29 17.39 -8.81
CA ARG A 97 -4.33 17.87 -7.86
C ARG A 97 -4.33 17.12 -6.52
N PHE A 98 -3.78 15.91 -6.47
CA PHE A 98 -3.68 15.10 -5.27
C PHE A 98 -2.27 15.04 -4.68
N ARG A 99 -1.26 15.61 -5.36
CA ARG A 99 0.11 15.76 -4.83
C ARG A 99 0.22 16.87 -3.78
N ALA A 100 -0.82 17.67 -3.58
CA ALA A 100 -0.91 18.66 -2.51
C ALA A 100 -1.01 18.04 -1.10
N PHE A 101 -1.15 16.70 -0.99
CA PHE A 101 -0.89 15.96 0.25
C PHE A 101 0.64 15.84 0.52
N ASN A 102 1.34 16.97 0.41
CA ASN A 102 2.64 17.13 1.05
C ASN A 102 2.39 17.22 2.56
N CYS A 103 3.12 16.41 3.32
CA CYS A 103 3.08 16.21 4.79
C CYS A 103 2.25 15.01 5.26
N PHE A 104 2.78 13.81 5.03
CA PHE A 104 2.93 12.85 6.12
C PHE A 104 4.27 13.07 6.82
#